data_AF-A0A7G9WGB5-F1
#
_entry.id   AF-A0A7G9WGB5-F1
#
_cell.length_a   1.000
_cell.length_b   1.000
_cell.length_c   1.000
_cell.angle_alpha   90.00
_cell.angle_beta   90.00
_cell.angle_gamma   90.00
#
_symmetry.space_group_name_H-M   'P 1'
#
loop_
_entity.id
_entity.type
_entity.pdbx_description
1 polymer ?
#
loop_
_entity_poly.entity_id
_entity_poly.type
_entity_poly.pdbx_seq_one_letter_code
_entity_poly.pdbx_strand_id
1 'polypeptide(L)'
;MARKTERWTLSSSFIDKTHGGEPKPMTERVVDLQKDPKTGKWVVHEVECRQLMPEEERKAVVDAIMRNASEQMSEYISTHDSAIAPGTYKIVDLLRGGSE
;
A
#
# COMPACT_ATOMS: atom_id res chain seq x y z
N MET A 1 19.07 -10.60 -25.93
CA MET A 1 18.95 -9.13 -25.87
C MET A 1 18.62 -8.75 -24.42
N ALA A 2 19.50 -8.04 -23.71
CA ALA A 2 19.20 -7.58 -22.36
C ALA A 2 18.08 -6.52 -22.44
N ARG A 3 16.93 -6.80 -21.84
CA ARG A 3 15.81 -5.84 -21.79
C ARG A 3 16.29 -4.60 -21.03
N LYS A 4 16.17 -3.44 -21.68
CA LYS A 4 16.58 -2.14 -21.14
C LYS A 4 15.78 -1.84 -19.87
N THR A 5 16.45 -1.41 -18.81
CA THR A 5 15.80 -0.95 -17.58
C THR A 5 14.89 0.23 -17.88
N GLU A 6 13.64 0.17 -17.42
CA GLU A 6 12.67 1.25 -17.57
C GLU A 6 12.66 2.11 -16.31
N ARG A 7 12.75 3.43 -16.46
CA ARG A 7 12.74 4.37 -15.32
C ARG A 7 11.38 5.05 -15.21
N TRP A 8 10.77 4.96 -14.04
CA TRP A 8 9.43 5.45 -13.75
C TRP A 8 9.48 6.43 -12.58
N THR A 9 8.61 7.45 -12.61
CA THR A 9 8.39 8.36 -11.48
C THR A 9 6.99 8.10 -10.91
N LEU A 10 6.94 7.80 -9.62
CA LEU A 10 5.72 7.48 -8.88
C LEU A 10 5.42 8.62 -7.91
N SER A 11 4.29 9.28 -8.06
CA SER A 11 3.86 10.36 -7.16
C SER A 11 2.68 9.88 -6.32
N SER A 12 2.86 9.88 -5.00
CA SER A 12 1.80 9.57 -4.04
C SER A 12 1.19 10.86 -3.51
N SER A 13 -0.14 10.88 -3.39
CA SER A 13 -0.88 12.02 -2.87
C SER A 13 -1.91 11.57 -1.83
N PHE A 14 -2.19 12.43 -0.87
CA PHE A 14 -3.22 12.25 0.15
C PHE A 14 -4.40 13.19 -0.16
N ILE A 15 -5.62 12.69 -0.02
CA ILE A 15 -6.84 13.49 -0.19
C ILE A 15 -7.54 13.57 1.17
N ASP A 16 -7.61 14.78 1.71
CA ASP A 16 -8.43 15.05 2.89
C ASP A 16 -9.85 15.41 2.47
N LYS A 17 -10.78 14.47 2.63
CA LYS A 17 -12.19 14.67 2.30
C LYS A 17 -12.91 15.58 3.29
N THR A 18 -12.33 15.88 4.46
CA THR A 18 -12.95 16.77 5.46
C THR A 18 -12.76 18.25 5.12
N HIS A 19 -11.76 18.59 4.30
CA HIS A 19 -11.40 19.96 3.93
C HIS A 19 -11.35 20.17 2.41
N GLY A 20 -12.42 19.80 1.71
CA GLY A 20 -12.59 20.16 0.29
C GLY A 20 -11.96 19.20 -0.73
N GLY A 21 -11.26 18.15 -0.28
CA GLY A 21 -10.89 17.01 -1.15
C GLY A 21 -9.76 17.27 -2.15
N GLU A 22 -8.97 18.33 -1.98
CA GLU A 22 -7.83 18.56 -2.87
C GLU A 22 -6.69 17.57 -2.58
N PRO A 23 -6.11 16.94 -3.63
CA PRO A 23 -4.98 16.05 -3.48
C PRO A 23 -3.71 16.82 -3.12
N LYS A 24 -3.10 16.46 -1.98
CA LYS A 24 -1.82 16.98 -1.52
C LYS A 24 -0.70 15.96 -1.81
N PRO A 25 0.35 16.33 -2.54
CA PRO A 25 1.47 15.42 -2.82
C PRO A 25 2.22 15.09 -1.53
N MET A 26 2.53 13.81 -1.34
CA MET A 26 3.16 13.29 -0.12
C MET A 26 4.60 12.86 -0.36
N THR A 27 4.81 11.98 -1.32
CA THR A 27 6.12 11.41 -1.66
C THR A 27 6.21 11.15 -3.15
N GLU A 28 7.35 11.49 -3.73
CA GLU A 28 7.71 11.12 -5.10
C GLU A 28 8.85 10.09 -5.06
N ARG A 29 8.75 9.03 -5.86
CA ARG A 29 9.75 7.97 -5.95
C ARG A 29 10.17 7.76 -7.39
N VAL A 30 11.46 7.70 -7.65
CA VAL A 30 12.00 7.27 -8.93
C VAL A 30 12.37 5.80 -8.79
N VAL A 31 11.82 4.95 -9.65
CA VAL A 31 12.07 3.51 -9.62
C VAL A 31 12.56 3.03 -10.98
N ASP A 32 13.47 2.08 -10.93
CA ASP A 32 13.92 1.32 -12.09
C ASP A 32 13.20 -0.04 -12.09
N LEU A 33 12.49 -0.31 -13.18
CA LEU A 33 11.77 -1.55 -13.42
C LEU A 33 12.59 -2.43 -14.35
N GLN A 34 12.83 -3.65 -13.91
CA GLN A 34 13.49 -4.67 -14.71
C GLN A 34 12.73 -5.98 -14.64
N LYS A 35 12.37 -6.53 -15.81
CA LYS A 35 11.80 -7.87 -15.87
C LYS A 35 12.91 -8.90 -15.76
N ASP A 36 12.91 -9.65 -14.67
CA ASP A 36 13.87 -10.72 -14.44
C ASP A 36 13.72 -11.76 -15.57
N PRO A 37 14.79 -12.01 -16.35
CA PRO A 37 14.75 -12.96 -17.46
C PRO A 37 14.57 -14.42 -17.00
N LYS A 38 14.89 -14.76 -15.75
CA LYS A 38 14.79 -16.13 -15.22
C LYS A 38 13.38 -16.44 -14.71
N THR A 39 12.79 -15.51 -13.96
CA THR A 39 11.47 -15.74 -13.33
C THR A 39 10.32 -15.10 -14.11
N GLY A 40 10.61 -14.19 -15.05
CA GLY A 40 9.60 -13.42 -15.76
C GLY A 40 8.88 -12.39 -14.88
N LYS A 41 9.29 -12.22 -13.61
CA LYS A 41 8.68 -11.26 -12.68
C LYS A 41 9.30 -9.87 -12.88
N TRP A 42 8.52 -8.84 -12.59
CA TRP A 42 9.04 -7.49 -12.50
C TRP A 42 9.75 -7.29 -11.17
N VAL A 43 10.97 -6.78 -11.24
CA VAL A 43 11.77 -6.35 -10.08
C VAL A 43 11.77 -4.83 -10.10
N VAL A 44 11.51 -4.23 -8.94
CA VAL A 44 11.48 -2.79 -8.73
C VAL A 44 12.67 -2.40 -7.86
N HIS A 45 13.48 -1.46 -8.33
CA HIS A 45 14.57 -0.89 -7.57
C HIS A 45 14.30 0.60 -7.35
N GLU A 46 14.21 1.03 -6.10
CA GLU A 46 14.07 2.45 -5.77
C GLU A 46 15.41 3.16 -5.96
N VAL A 47 15.42 4.19 -6.80
CA VAL A 47 16.59 4.99 -7.15
C VAL A 47 16.63 6.26 -6.30
N GLU A 48 15.47 6.89 -6.13
CA GLU A 48 15.33 8.14 -5.39
C GLU A 48 13.97 8.19 -4.72
N CYS A 49 13.92 8.75 -3.51
CA CYS A 49 12.70 9.02 -2.78
C CYS A 49 12.74 10.46 -2.25
N ARG A 50 11.84 11.29 -2.75
CA ARG A 50 11.66 12.68 -2.33
C ARG A 50 10.43 12.78 -1.46
N GLN A 51 10.65 13.18 -0.21
CA GLN A 51 9.58 13.52 0.69
C GLN A 51 9.13 14.95 0.37
N LEU A 52 7.90 15.11 -0.13
CA LEU A 52 7.36 16.41 -0.51
C LEU A 52 6.57 17.05 0.64
N MET A 53 5.93 16.23 1.46
CA MET A 53 5.20 16.69 2.65
C MET A 53 6.14 16.83 3.86
N PRO A 54 5.97 17.89 4.68
CA PRO A 54 6.71 18.05 5.94
C PRO A 54 6.54 16.83 6.86
N GLU A 55 7.57 16.53 7.66
CA GLU A 55 7.58 15.34 8.52
C GLU A 55 6.45 15.31 9.55
N GLU A 56 6.14 16.45 10.18
CA GLU A 56 5.06 16.55 11.17
C GLU A 56 3.69 16.29 10.54
N GLU A 57 3.42 16.91 9.38
CA GLU A 57 2.19 16.69 8.63
C GLU A 57 2.07 15.25 8.14
N ARG A 58 3.17 14.68 7.62
CA ARG A 58 3.23 13.30 7.18
C ARG A 58 2.90 12.34 8.32
N LYS A 59 3.46 12.57 9.51
CA LYS A 59 3.18 11.73 10.67
C LYS A 59 1.70 11.76 11.02
N ALA A 60 1.10 12.95 11.08
CA ALA A 60 -0.34 13.09 11.33
C ALA A 60 -1.19 12.38 10.27
N VAL A 61 -0.82 12.48 8.99
CA VAL A 61 -1.50 11.80 7.89
C VAL A 61 -1.38 10.28 7.99
N VAL A 62 -0.17 9.75 8.25
CA VAL A 62 0.07 8.32 8.41
C VAL A 62 -0.69 7.77 9.62
N ASP A 63 -0.67 8.49 10.74
CA ASP A 63 -1.41 8.11 11.95
C ASP A 63 -2.92 8.10 11.69
N ALA A 64 -3.45 9.07 10.94
CA ALA A 64 -4.86 9.11 10.54
C ALA A 64 -5.23 7.95 9.59
N ILE A 65 -4.36 7.62 8.62
CA ILE A 65 -4.55 6.46 7.73
C ILE A 65 -4.56 5.17 8.54
N MET A 66 -3.60 4.98 9.44
CA MET A 66 -3.51 3.78 10.27
C MET A 66 -4.72 3.65 11.21
N ARG A 67 -5.18 4.75 11.79
CA ARG A 67 -6.38 4.75 12.63
C ARG A 67 -7.62 4.35 11.84
N ASN A 68 -7.83 4.95 10.66
CA ASN A 68 -8.97 4.63 9.80
C ASN A 68 -8.89 3.19 9.27
N ALA A 69 -7.70 2.71 8.89
CA ALA A 69 -7.49 1.32 8.52
C ALA A 69 -7.79 0.37 9.67
N SER A 70 -7.37 0.69 10.89
CA SER A 70 -7.69 -0.10 12.09
C SER A 70 -9.19 -0.09 12.38
N GLU A 71 -9.85 1.06 12.30
CA GLU A 71 -11.30 1.19 12.50
C GLU A 71 -12.07 0.36 11.47
N GLN A 72 -11.75 0.47 10.18
CA GLN A 72 -12.37 -0.32 9.11
C GLN A 72 -12.07 -1.81 9.23
N MET A 73 -10.86 -2.19 9.65
CA MET A 73 -10.49 -3.59 9.82
C MET A 73 -11.16 -4.20 11.05
N SER A 74 -11.27 -3.45 12.15
CA SER A 74 -12.07 -3.84 13.32
C SER A 74 -13.56 -3.94 12.98
N GLU A 75 -14.12 -2.96 12.26
CA GLU A 75 -15.50 -3.00 11.79
C GLU A 75 -15.73 -4.18 10.85
N TYR A 76 -14.80 -4.47 9.93
CA TYR A 76 -14.87 -5.64 9.06
C TYR A 76 -14.86 -6.95 9.84
N ILE A 77 -13.96 -7.11 10.82
CA ILE A 77 -13.88 -8.31 11.68
C ILE A 77 -15.12 -8.44 12.58
N SER A 78 -15.66 -7.34 13.10
CA SER A 78 -16.87 -7.35 13.93
C SER A 78 -18.16 -7.57 13.14
N THR A 79 -18.22 -7.13 11.88
CA THR A 79 -19.41 -7.23 11.03
C THR A 79 -19.41 -8.53 10.22
N HIS A 80 -18.24 -9.02 9.82
CA HIS A 80 -18.06 -10.33 9.22
C HIS A 80 -17.56 -11.24 10.33
N ASP A 81 -18.52 -11.76 11.10
CA ASP A 81 -18.33 -12.79 12.12
C ASP A 81 -17.78 -14.06 11.45
N SER A 82 -16.51 -13.98 11.07
CA SER A 82 -15.73 -15.11 10.64
C SER A 82 -15.44 -15.83 11.94
N ALA A 83 -16.28 -16.81 12.25
CA ALA A 83 -16.06 -17.81 13.28
C ALA A 83 -14.80 -18.62 12.93
N ILE A 84 -13.65 -17.95 12.92
CA ILE A 84 -12.34 -18.56 12.83
C ILE A 84 -12.09 -19.06 14.24
N ALA A 85 -12.30 -20.37 14.42
CA ALA A 85 -11.99 -21.04 15.67
C ALA A 85 -10.55 -20.70 16.10
N PRO A 86 -10.24 -20.65 17.40
CA PRO A 86 -8.88 -20.42 17.87
C PRO A 86 -7.91 -21.45 17.24
N GLY A 87 -6.85 -20.98 16.58
CA GLY A 87 -5.94 -21.84 15.84
C GLY A 87 -4.77 -21.08 15.20
N THR A 88 -3.82 -21.82 14.63
CA THR A 88 -2.72 -21.23 13.84
C THR A 88 -3.09 -21.26 12.36
N TYR A 89 -3.10 -20.10 11.70
CA TYR A 89 -3.50 -19.94 10.30
C TYR A 89 -2.38 -19.35 9.46
N LYS A 90 -2.28 -19.76 8.19
CA LYS A 90 -1.48 -19.03 7.22
C LYS A 90 -2.36 -17.96 6.58
N ILE A 91 -1.77 -16.81 6.25
CA ILE A 91 -2.48 -15.68 5.62
C ILE A 91 -3.27 -16.09 4.37
N VAL A 92 -2.79 -17.08 3.61
CA VAL A 92 -3.48 -17.63 2.43
C VAL A 92 -4.79 -18.34 2.74
N ASP A 93 -4.92 -18.92 3.95
CA ASP A 93 -6.10 -19.68 4.37
C ASP A 93 -7.25 -18.73 4.75
N LEU A 94 -6.91 -17.54 5.27
CA LEU A 94 -7.86 -16.51 5.66
C LEU A 94 -8.43 -15.74 4.46
N LEU A 95 -7.66 -15.64 3.36
CA LEU A 95 -8.04 -14.88 2.17
C LEU A 95 -8.83 -15.72 1.14
N ARG A 96 -9.01 -17.03 1.37
CA ARG A 96 -9.75 -17.95 0.49
C ARG A 96 -11.14 -18.32 1.01
N GLY A 97 -11.75 -17.47 1.84
CA GLY A 97 -13.08 -17.71 2.38
C GLY A 97 -14.21 -17.58 1.35
N GLY A 98 -14.66 -18.71 0.81
CA GLY A 98 -16.08 -18.93 0.46
C GLY A 98 -16.42 -19.08 -1.02
N SER A 99 -16.35 -20.31 -1.55
CA SER A 99 -17.22 -20.85 -2.63
C SER A 99 -16.90 -22.36 -2.82
N GLU A 100 -17.60 -23.22 -2.09
CA GLU A 100 -18.13 -24.48 -2.65
C GLU A 100 -19.65 -24.35 -2.72
#